data_AF-A0A2A2IEJ3-F1
#
_entry.id   AF-A0A2A2IEJ3-F1
#
_cell.length_a   1.000
_cell.length_b   1.000
_cell.length_c   1.000
_cell.angle_alpha   90.00
_cell.angle_beta   90.00
_cell.angle_gamma   90.00
#
_symmetry.space_group_name_H-M   'P 1'
#
loop_
_entity.id
_entity.type
_entity.pdbx_description
1 polymer ?
#
loop_
_entity_poly.entity_id
_entity_poly.type
_entity_poly.pdbx_seq_one_letter_code
_entity_poly.pdbx_strand_id
1 'polypeptide(L)' 'MSTILSLIQHDLNIMCKECNKNILLKAGEIKFYLNKGFNLPKRCKSCRKKRKQKQNR' A
#
# COMPACT_ATOMS: atom_id res chain seq x y z
N MET A 1 4.65 19.67 26.36
CA MET A 1 3.56 19.61 25.38
C MET A 1 4.14 19.97 24.02
N SER A 2 4.81 19.01 23.37
CA SER A 2 5.63 19.28 22.18
C SER A 2 5.45 18.14 21.17
N THR A 3 4.19 17.83 20.87
CA THR A 3 3.77 16.68 20.05
C THR A 3 3.80 16.99 18.54
N ILE A 4 4.88 17.56 18.02
CA ILE A 4 4.99 17.85 16.57
C ILE A 4 6.38 17.45 16.02
N LEU A 5 6.96 16.37 16.55
CA LEU A 5 8.13 15.72 15.95
C LEU A 5 7.85 14.25 15.59
N SER A 6 6.61 13.92 15.21
CA SER A 6 6.18 12.57 14.84
C SER A 6 5.52 12.49 13.46
N LEU A 7 5.76 13.45 12.56
CA LEU A 7 4.99 13.61 11.32
C LEU A 7 5.64 13.10 10.02
N ILE A 8 6.74 12.34 10.07
CA ILE A 8 7.48 11.94 8.86
C ILE A 8 7.72 10.42 8.76
N GLN A 9 6.87 9.62 9.42
CA GLN A 9 6.85 8.16 9.32
C GLN A 9 5.49 7.66 8.78
N HIS A 10 4.90 8.39 7.84
CA HIS A 10 3.45 8.37 7.67
C HIS A 10 2.91 7.29 6.74
N ASP A 11 1.94 6.56 7.28
CA ASP A 11 1.09 5.67 6.55
C ASP A 11 0.41 6.41 5.41
N LEU A 12 0.50 5.86 4.21
CA LEU A 12 0.03 6.49 3.00
C LEU A 12 -1.21 5.76 2.49
N ASN A 13 -2.34 6.46 2.48
CA ASN A 13 -3.58 5.92 1.96
C ASN A 13 -3.62 6.08 0.44
N ILE A 14 -3.61 4.98 -0.30
CA ILE A 14 -3.89 5.00 -1.75
C ILE A 14 -5.23 4.35 -2.06
N MET A 15 -5.87 4.86 -3.11
CA MET A 15 -7.09 4.26 -3.65
C MET A 15 -6.72 3.16 -4.66
N CYS A 16 -7.26 1.96 -4.46
CA CYS A 16 -7.07 0.86 -5.40
C CYS A 16 -7.85 1.10 -6.70
N LYS A 17 -7.18 1.07 -7.86
CA LYS A 17 -7.81 1.27 -9.18
C LYS A 17 -8.86 0.21 -9.57
N GLU A 18 -8.91 -0.94 -8.89
CA GLU A 18 -9.87 -2.02 -9.21
C GLU A 18 -11.07 -2.09 -8.26
N CYS A 19 -10.90 -1.71 -6.99
CA CYS A 19 -11.97 -1.83 -6.00
C CYS A 19 -12.33 -0.53 -5.30
N ASN A 20 -11.68 0.58 -5.67
CA ASN A 20 -11.86 1.93 -5.11
C ASN A 20 -11.76 1.98 -3.58
N LYS A 21 -11.10 1.01 -2.96
CA LYS A 21 -10.86 1.00 -1.52
C LYS A 21 -9.59 1.77 -1.19
N ASN A 22 -9.66 2.53 -0.10
CA ASN A 22 -8.49 3.17 0.50
C ASN A 22 -7.68 2.12 1.25
N ILE A 23 -6.43 1.90 0.84
CA ILE A 23 -5.50 1.00 1.51
C ILE A 23 -4.37 1.80 2.15
N LEU A 24 -4.07 1.44 3.39
CA LEU A 24 -3.08 2.08 4.24
C LEU A 24 -1.72 1.40 3.98
N LEU A 25 -0.80 2.07 3.29
CA LEU A 25 0.59 1.60 3.15
C LEU A 25 1.42 2.14 4.30
N LYS A 26 1.95 1.24 5.12
CA LYS A 26 2.82 1.63 6.22
C LYS A 26 4.19 2.07 5.72
N ALA A 27 4.87 2.93 6.47
CA ALA A 27 6.21 3.41 6.14
C ALA A 27 7.23 2.27 5.85
N GLY A 28 7.09 1.12 6.51
CA GLY A 28 7.94 -0.05 6.26
C GLY A 28 7.73 -0.68 4.88
N GLU A 29 6.49 -0.75 4.39
CA GLU A 29 6.20 -1.26 3.04
C GLU A 29 6.71 -0.27 1.98
N ILE A 30 6.56 1.03 2.21
CA ILE A 30 7.08 2.09 1.30
C ILE A 30 8.60 2.00 1.19
N LYS A 31 9.31 1.96 2.32
CA LYS A 31 10.78 1.81 2.35
C LYS A 31 11.23 0.53 1.64
N PHE A 32 10.50 -0.56 1.81
CA PHE A 32 10.80 -1.82 1.12
C PHE A 32 10.67 -1.70 -0.41
N TYR A 33 9.60 -1.07 -0.92
CA TYR A 33 9.40 -0.86 -2.35
C TYR A 33 10.44 0.09 -2.95
N LEU A 34 10.73 1.20 -2.26
CA LEU A 34 11.74 2.18 -2.68
C LEU A 34 13.15 1.59 -2.68
N ASN A 35 13.55 0.86 -1.62
CA ASN A 35 14.86 0.22 -1.53
C ASN A 35 15.07 -0.86 -2.60
N LYS A 36 14.00 -1.52 -3.02
CA LYS A 36 14.06 -2.48 -4.13
C LYS A 36 13.97 -1.83 -5.52
N GLY A 37 13.78 -0.52 -5.62
CA GLY A 37 13.59 0.16 -6.91
C GLY A 37 12.26 -0.19 -7.59
N PHE A 38 11.24 -0.63 -6.85
CA PHE A 38 9.91 -0.91 -7.38
C PHE A 38 8.95 0.24 -7.13
N ASN A 39 8.07 0.49 -8.11
CA ASN A 39 7.00 1.46 -7.95
C ASN A 39 5.90 0.91 -7.02
N LEU A 40 5.33 1.80 -6.21
CA LEU A 40 4.25 1.49 -5.27
C LEU A 40 3.05 0.84 -5.99
N PRO A 41 2.47 -0.23 -5.42
CA PRO A 41 1.39 -0.94 -6.06
C PRO A 41 0.11 -0.09 -6.10
N LYS A 42 -0.37 0.28 -7.28
CA LYS A 42 -1.66 0.98 -7.47
C LYS A 42 -2.91 0.10 -7.20
N ARG A 43 -2.69 -1.16 -6.84
CA ARG A 43 -3.71 -2.18 -6.58
C ARG A 43 -3.44 -2.83 -5.24
N CYS A 44 -4.49 -3.08 -4.47
CA CYS A 44 -4.37 -3.70 -3.16
C CYS A 44 -4.08 -5.22 -3.24
N LYS A 45 -3.45 -5.76 -2.18
CA LYS A 45 -3.18 -7.21 -2.03
C LYS A 45 -4.45 -8.05 -2.20
N SER A 46 -5.60 -7.56 -1.75
CA SER A 46 -6.88 -8.27 -1.88
C SER A 46 -7.35 -8.39 -3.35
N CYS A 47 -7.22 -7.35 -4.17
CA CYS A 47 -7.49 -7.45 -5.61
C CYS A 47 -6.52 -8.40 -6.32
N ARG A 48 -5.23 -8.34 -5.99
CA ARG A 48 -4.22 -9.25 -6.54
C ARG A 48 -4.52 -10.72 -6.18
N LYS A 49 -4.97 -10.99 -4.94
CA LYS A 49 -5.37 -12.32 -4.47
C LYS A 49 -6.67 -12.81 -5.13
N LYS A 50 -7.68 -11.95 -5.26
CA LYS A 50 -8.94 -12.28 -5.96
C LYS A 50 -8.72 -12.69 -7.41
N ARG A 51 -7.82 -12.00 -8.11
CA ARG A 51 -7.44 -12.34 -9.50
C ARG A 51 -6.80 -13.73 -9.58
N LYS A 52 -5.89 -14.05 -8.66
CA LYS A 52 -5.23 -15.36 -8.60
C LYS A 52 -6.22 -16.49 -8.25
N GLN A 53 -7.18 -16.25 -7.35
CA GLN A 53 -8.24 -17.23 -7.03
C GLN A 53 -9.19 -17.50 -8.20
N LYS A 54 -9.47 -16.50 -9.05
CA LYS A 54 -10.32 -16.68 -10.24
C LYS A 54 -9.69 -17.56 -11.31
N GLN A 55 -8.37 -17.75 -11.28
CA GLN A 55 -7.62 -18.47 -12.32
C GLN A 55 -7.43 -19.96 -12.01
N ASN A 56 -7.76 -20.42 -10.80
CA ASN A 56 -7.72 -21.83 -10.39
C ASN A 56 -9.12 -22.48 -10.43
N ARG A 57 -9.97 -22.08 -11.37
CA ARG A 57 -11.28 -22.70 -11.62
C ARG A 57 -11.36 -23.21 -13.04
#